data_AF-A0AAD6UWZ0-F1
#
_entry.id   AF-A0AAD6UWZ0-F1
#
_cell.length_a   1.000
_cell.length_b   1.000
_cell.length_c   1.000
_cell.angle_alpha   90.00
_cell.angle_beta   90.00
_cell.angle_gamma   90.00
#
_symmetry.space_group_name_H-M   'P 1'
#
loop_
_entity.id
_entity.type
_entity.pdbx_description
1 polymer ?
#
loop_
_entity_poly.entity_id
_entity_poly.type
_entity_poly.pdbx_seq_one_letter_code
_entity_poly.pdbx_strand_id
1 'polypeptide(L)'
;MAPLFAAIILVVSGGALAALTPAQVVTNIGNVATVSTRPVVFASYPRQLLPAPSRQSAEFMRYLTVVVDFATIVNALRADVPAMQATPPFDDVAAQPIVDALDNFVQIHQALLATVIGKHSIFSQFGVTAPITAIPRSHEAVIDSFAFAMIDLIPTRSSDVKNDKNQLDTSVGNTISLYEQLCIPSLLYPALLPICIAL
;
A
#
# COMPACT_ATOMS: atom_id res chain seq x y z
N MET A 1 -3.34 9.62 -26.74
CA MET A 1 -4.12 8.54 -26.11
C MET A 1 -3.85 8.59 -24.62
N ALA A 2 -4.75 9.20 -23.85
CA ALA A 2 -4.62 9.29 -22.39
C ALA A 2 -4.91 7.91 -21.77
N PRO A 3 -4.11 7.42 -20.82
CA PRO A 3 -4.49 6.22 -20.10
C PRO A 3 -5.69 6.57 -19.23
N LEU A 4 -6.80 5.90 -19.53
CA LEU A 4 -8.01 5.91 -18.74
C LEU A 4 -7.66 5.30 -17.38
N PHE A 5 -7.46 6.13 -16.35
CA PHE A 5 -7.37 5.63 -14.98
C PHE A 5 -8.76 5.11 -14.61
N ALA A 6 -8.93 3.80 -14.72
CA ALA A 6 -10.11 3.12 -14.19
C ALA A 6 -10.13 3.34 -12.68
N ALA A 7 -10.94 4.31 -12.23
CA ALA A 7 -11.34 4.43 -10.85
C ALA A 7 -12.20 3.20 -10.54
N ILE A 8 -11.59 2.15 -9.99
CA ILE A 8 -12.34 1.08 -9.36
C ILE A 8 -13.04 1.75 -8.17
N ILE A 9 -14.36 1.91 -8.28
CA ILE A 9 -15.20 2.33 -7.16
C ILE A 9 -15.10 1.22 -6.13
N LEU A 10 -14.35 1.47 -5.06
CA LEU A 10 -14.34 0.59 -3.90
C LEU A 10 -15.73 0.70 -3.27
N VAL A 11 -16.57 -0.33 -3.45
CA VAL A 11 -17.86 -0.41 -2.75
C VAL A 11 -17.53 -0.76 -1.30
N VAL A 12 -17.29 0.26 -0.50
CA VAL A 12 -17.27 0.14 0.95
C VAL A 12 -18.72 0.05 1.40
N SER A 13 -19.10 -1.07 2.02
CA SER A 13 -20.46 -1.28 2.57
C SER A 13 -20.72 -0.33 3.75
N GLY A 14 -21.06 0.92 3.45
CA GLY A 14 -21.27 2.01 4.41
C GLY A 14 -22.73 2.23 4.81
N GLY A 15 -23.52 1.18 5.05
CA GLY A 15 -24.93 1.34 5.47
C GLY A 15 -25.42 0.17 6.31
N ALA A 16 -25.72 0.44 7.59
CA ALA A 16 -26.02 -0.53 8.66
C ALA A 16 -24.92 -1.61 8.82
N LEU A 17 -24.32 -1.73 10.02
CA LEU A 17 -23.28 -2.74 10.27
C LEU A 17 -23.91 -4.14 10.31
N ALA A 18 -24.23 -4.68 9.15
CA ALA A 18 -24.55 -6.09 8.99
C ALA A 18 -23.25 -6.89 9.19
N ALA A 19 -23.38 -8.03 9.87
CA ALA A 19 -22.29 -8.99 9.98
C ALA A 19 -21.81 -9.38 8.57
N LEU A 20 -20.50 -9.34 8.36
CA LEU A 20 -19.86 -9.76 7.13
C LEU A 20 -19.97 -11.27 6.97
N THR A 21 -20.09 -11.71 5.72
CA THR A 21 -19.87 -13.11 5.34
C THR A 21 -18.40 -13.35 5.04
N PRO A 22 -17.89 -14.58 5.16
CA PRO A 22 -16.50 -14.90 4.80
C PRO A 22 -16.15 -14.49 3.36
N ALA A 23 -17.09 -14.68 2.42
CA ALA A 23 -16.91 -14.29 1.02
C ALA A 23 -16.78 -12.76 0.83
N GLN A 24 -17.50 -11.97 1.62
CA GLN A 24 -17.35 -10.50 1.62
C GLN A 24 -15.98 -10.09 2.14
N VAL A 25 -15.48 -10.72 3.20
CA VAL A 25 -14.14 -10.43 3.73
C VAL A 25 -13.06 -10.74 2.68
N VAL A 26 -13.13 -11.91 2.04
CA VAL A 26 -12.22 -12.28 0.94
C VAL A 26 -12.28 -11.27 -0.20
N THR A 27 -13.48 -10.85 -0.59
CA THR A 27 -13.69 -9.86 -1.66
C THR A 27 -13.09 -8.51 -1.29
N ASN A 28 -13.31 -8.04 -0.06
CA ASN A 28 -12.78 -6.77 0.41
C ASN A 28 -11.25 -6.78 0.42
N ILE A 29 -10.61 -7.83 0.96
CA ILE A 29 -9.16 -8.02 0.91
C ILE A 29 -8.66 -8.05 -0.54
N GLY A 30 -9.33 -8.79 -1.43
CA GLY A 30 -8.98 -8.88 -2.85
C GLY A 30 -9.07 -7.53 -3.58
N ASN A 31 -10.04 -6.68 -3.22
CA ASN A 31 -10.14 -5.33 -3.76
C ASN A 31 -8.95 -4.45 -3.33
N VAL A 32 -8.55 -4.53 -2.06
CA VAL A 32 -7.37 -3.82 -1.55
C VAL A 32 -6.08 -4.32 -2.21
N ALA A 33 -5.94 -5.63 -2.39
CA ALA A 33 -4.84 -6.24 -3.12
C ALA A 33 -4.78 -5.73 -4.57
N THR A 34 -5.92 -5.64 -5.25
CA THR A 34 -6.01 -5.09 -6.61
C THR A 34 -5.51 -3.65 -6.68
N VAL A 35 -5.92 -2.78 -5.75
CA VAL A 35 -5.39 -1.40 -5.69
C VAL A 35 -3.88 -1.38 -5.47
N SER A 36 -3.36 -2.31 -4.65
CA SER A 36 -1.91 -2.45 -4.37
C SER A 36 -1.08 -2.85 -5.60
N THR A 37 -1.69 -3.42 -6.65
CA THR A 37 -0.97 -3.71 -7.91
C THR A 37 -0.73 -2.47 -8.78
N ARG A 38 -1.49 -1.38 -8.59
CA ARG A 38 -1.46 -0.20 -9.48
C ARG A 38 -0.09 0.50 -9.50
N PRO A 39 0.58 0.73 -8.36
CA PRO A 39 1.83 1.47 -8.39
C PRO A 39 3.01 0.68 -8.98
N VAL A 40 2.91 -0.66 -9.02
CA VAL A 40 3.87 -1.53 -9.72
C VAL A 40 3.89 -1.22 -11.23
N VAL A 41 2.76 -0.81 -11.80
CA VAL A 41 2.65 -0.42 -13.21
C VAL A 41 3.37 0.92 -13.49
N PHE A 42 3.46 1.83 -12.51
CA PHE A 42 4.19 3.09 -12.71
C PHE A 42 5.71 2.91 -12.84
N ALA A 43 6.26 1.86 -12.21
CA ALA A 43 7.69 1.58 -12.24
C ALA A 43 8.21 1.07 -13.60
N SER A 44 7.31 0.68 -14.51
CA SER A 44 7.61 0.05 -15.81
C SER A 44 7.38 0.93 -17.03
N TYR A 45 6.87 2.17 -16.88
CA TYR A 45 6.68 3.04 -18.04
C TYR A 45 8.02 3.51 -18.62
N PRO A 46 8.22 3.36 -19.95
CA PRO A 46 9.37 3.95 -20.62
C PRO A 46 9.31 5.47 -20.50
N ARG A 47 10.49 6.08 -20.29
CA ARG A 47 10.71 7.53 -20.24
C ARG A 47 9.99 8.19 -21.41
N GLN A 48 8.94 8.97 -21.14
CA GLN A 48 8.21 9.64 -22.22
C GLN A 48 9.12 10.70 -22.88
N LEU A 49 9.14 10.72 -24.21
CA LEU A 49 9.86 11.70 -25.04
C LEU A 49 9.16 13.08 -25.03
N LEU A 50 8.94 13.70 -23.86
CA LEU A 50 8.40 15.06 -23.76
C LEU A 50 9.51 16.14 -23.84
N PRO A 51 9.23 17.44 -24.06
CA PRO A 51 10.21 18.50 -23.79
C PRO A 51 10.62 18.53 -22.30
N ALA A 52 11.87 18.90 -21.99
CA ALA A 52 12.46 18.79 -20.63
C ALA A 52 11.62 19.43 -19.50
N PRO A 53 11.00 20.62 -19.65
CA PRO A 53 10.15 21.19 -18.59
C PRO A 53 8.87 20.39 -18.36
N SER A 54 8.22 19.93 -19.44
CA SER A 54 7.01 19.10 -19.39
C SER A 54 7.29 17.65 -18.94
N ARG A 55 8.54 17.16 -19.06
CA ARG A 55 8.95 15.86 -18.49
C ARG A 55 8.93 15.91 -16.97
N GLN A 56 9.52 16.96 -16.38
CA GLN A 56 9.63 17.06 -14.92
C GLN A 56 8.25 17.14 -14.25
N SER A 57 7.32 17.91 -14.81
CA SER A 57 5.95 18.01 -14.28
C SER A 57 5.17 16.71 -14.44
N ALA A 58 5.30 16.00 -15.57
CA ALA A 58 4.63 14.72 -15.78
C ALA A 58 5.15 13.61 -14.85
N GLU A 59 6.46 13.54 -14.64
CA GLU A 59 7.08 12.59 -13.71
C GLU A 59 6.70 12.88 -12.26
N PHE A 60 6.75 14.16 -11.85
CA PHE A 60 6.31 14.58 -10.53
C PHE A 60 4.84 14.20 -10.24
N MET A 61 3.93 14.46 -11.18
CA MET A 61 2.51 14.08 -11.03
C MET A 61 2.31 12.56 -10.97
N ARG A 62 3.12 11.78 -11.70
CA ARG A 62 3.12 10.31 -11.60
C ARG A 62 3.56 9.83 -10.22
N TYR A 63 4.61 10.43 -9.65
CA TYR A 63 5.07 10.09 -8.31
C TYR A 63 4.05 10.45 -7.22
N LEU A 64 3.31 11.55 -7.38
CA LEU A 64 2.18 11.85 -6.52
C LEU A 64 1.04 10.82 -6.62
N THR A 65 0.90 10.12 -7.75
CA THR A 65 -0.13 9.08 -7.87
C THR A 65 0.15 7.89 -6.95
N VAL A 66 1.43 7.56 -6.71
CA VAL A 66 1.83 6.52 -5.73
C VAL A 66 1.33 6.87 -4.33
N VAL A 67 1.47 8.15 -3.93
CA VAL A 67 0.97 8.69 -2.66
C VAL A 67 -0.56 8.54 -2.56
N VAL A 68 -1.29 8.85 -3.64
CA VAL A 68 -2.77 8.69 -3.68
C VAL A 68 -3.20 7.22 -3.60
N ASP A 69 -2.52 6.32 -4.29
CA ASP A 69 -2.85 4.90 -4.28
C ASP A 69 -2.62 4.29 -2.89
N PHE A 70 -1.53 4.67 -2.21
CA PHE A 70 -1.31 4.29 -0.82
C PHE A 70 -2.39 4.81 0.13
N ALA A 71 -2.78 6.07 0.02
CA ALA A 71 -3.87 6.63 0.82
C ALA A 71 -5.19 5.89 0.57
N THR A 72 -5.43 5.45 -0.67
CA THR A 72 -6.60 4.64 -1.04
C THR A 72 -6.60 3.30 -0.32
N ILE A 73 -5.46 2.60 -0.28
CA ILE A 73 -5.28 1.33 0.43
C ILE A 73 -5.54 1.52 1.94
N VAL A 74 -4.94 2.54 2.56
CA VAL A 74 -5.16 2.87 3.99
C VAL A 74 -6.65 3.06 4.27
N ASN A 75 -7.32 3.86 3.45
CA ASN A 75 -8.73 4.20 3.68
C ASN A 75 -9.65 2.99 3.48
N ALA A 76 -9.34 2.12 2.52
CA ALA A 76 -10.08 0.89 2.31
C ALA A 76 -10.00 -0.03 3.53
N LEU A 77 -8.78 -0.34 4.01
CA LEU A 77 -8.57 -1.18 5.20
C LEU A 77 -9.25 -0.58 6.43
N ARG A 78 -9.09 0.73 6.65
CA ARG A 78 -9.71 1.45 7.77
C ARG A 78 -11.24 1.34 7.74
N ALA A 79 -11.84 1.35 6.56
CA ALA A 79 -13.28 1.31 6.41
C ALA A 79 -13.88 -0.07 6.67
N ASP A 80 -13.11 -1.15 6.50
CA ASP A 80 -13.54 -2.51 6.78
C ASP A 80 -13.56 -2.83 8.30
N VAL A 81 -12.69 -2.18 9.08
CA VAL A 81 -12.51 -2.47 10.52
C VAL A 81 -13.83 -2.46 11.33
N PRO A 82 -14.71 -1.45 11.24
CA PRO A 82 -15.94 -1.44 12.03
C PRO A 82 -16.90 -2.59 11.69
N ALA A 83 -16.96 -2.98 10.41
CA ALA A 83 -17.81 -4.09 9.98
C ALA A 83 -17.25 -5.44 10.46
N MET A 84 -15.92 -5.61 10.42
CA MET A 84 -15.26 -6.79 10.98
C MET A 84 -15.51 -6.92 12.49
N GLN A 85 -15.39 -5.82 13.24
CA GLN A 85 -15.63 -5.80 14.70
C GLN A 85 -17.10 -6.09 15.06
N ALA A 86 -18.04 -5.74 14.19
CA ALA A 86 -19.46 -6.05 14.36
C ALA A 86 -19.83 -7.49 13.93
N THR A 87 -18.90 -8.21 13.30
CA THR A 87 -19.13 -9.56 12.78
C THR A 87 -18.73 -10.61 13.82
N PRO A 88 -19.61 -11.58 14.15
CA PRO A 88 -19.23 -12.68 15.01
C PRO A 88 -18.06 -13.49 14.42
N PRO A 89 -17.21 -14.10 15.27
CA PRO A 89 -16.09 -14.90 14.79
C PRO A 89 -16.53 -16.03 13.86
N PHE A 90 -15.77 -16.25 12.79
CA PHE A 90 -15.97 -17.38 11.89
C PHE A 90 -15.38 -18.67 12.46
N ASP A 91 -15.93 -19.79 12.02
CA ASP A 91 -15.32 -21.09 12.25
C ASP A 91 -14.05 -21.28 11.41
N ASP A 92 -13.29 -22.32 11.72
CA ASP A 92 -11.99 -22.55 11.06
C ASP A 92 -12.12 -22.86 9.56
N VAL A 93 -13.23 -23.47 9.15
CA VAL A 93 -13.49 -23.81 7.73
C VAL A 93 -13.72 -22.54 6.92
N ALA A 94 -14.47 -21.59 7.47
CA ALA A 94 -14.69 -20.28 6.87
C ALA A 94 -13.46 -19.36 6.97
N ALA A 95 -12.55 -19.60 7.93
CA ALA A 95 -11.35 -18.80 8.14
C ALA A 95 -10.26 -19.04 7.08
N GLN A 96 -10.08 -20.28 6.59
CA GLN A 96 -8.98 -20.60 5.68
C GLN A 96 -8.95 -19.74 4.40
N PRO A 97 -10.07 -19.53 3.67
CA PRO A 97 -10.05 -18.67 2.48
C PRO A 97 -9.70 -17.21 2.78
N ILE A 98 -9.99 -16.73 4.00
CA ILE A 98 -9.65 -15.38 4.45
C ILE A 98 -8.13 -15.27 4.67
N VAL A 99 -7.52 -16.29 5.27
CA VAL A 99 -6.06 -16.38 5.42
C VAL A 99 -5.38 -16.40 4.06
N ASP A 100 -5.86 -17.21 3.11
CA ASP A 100 -5.28 -17.28 1.77
C ASP A 100 -5.37 -15.92 1.04
N ALA A 101 -6.50 -15.22 1.21
CA ALA A 101 -6.66 -13.87 0.68
C ALA A 101 -5.73 -12.85 1.33
N LEU A 102 -5.52 -12.96 2.66
CA LEU A 102 -4.63 -12.11 3.43
C LEU A 102 -3.16 -12.30 3.01
N ASP A 103 -2.69 -13.55 2.90
CA ASP A 103 -1.33 -13.87 2.45
C ASP A 103 -1.08 -13.31 1.04
N ASN A 104 -2.02 -13.50 0.11
CA ASN A 104 -1.90 -12.93 -1.23
C ASN A 104 -1.87 -11.38 -1.20
N PHE A 105 -2.67 -10.75 -0.35
CA PHE A 105 -2.60 -9.30 -0.13
C PHE A 105 -1.21 -8.88 0.40
N VAL A 106 -0.67 -9.58 1.41
CA VAL A 106 0.64 -9.31 1.98
C VAL A 106 1.72 -9.37 0.90
N GLN A 107 1.75 -10.44 0.11
CA GLN A 107 2.74 -10.60 -0.97
C GLN A 107 2.67 -9.48 -2.01
N ILE A 108 1.46 -9.10 -2.44
CA ILE A 108 1.26 -7.99 -3.38
C ILE A 108 1.70 -6.66 -2.75
N HIS A 109 1.36 -6.43 -1.49
CA HIS A 109 1.71 -5.20 -0.80
C HIS A 109 3.21 -5.08 -0.54
N GLN A 110 3.89 -6.19 -0.25
CA GLN A 110 5.35 -6.25 -0.16
C GLN A 110 6.02 -5.96 -1.50
N ALA A 111 5.50 -6.50 -2.60
CA ALA A 111 6.01 -6.20 -3.95
C ALA A 111 5.86 -4.70 -4.30
N LEU A 112 4.76 -4.08 -3.87
CA LEU A 112 4.55 -2.64 -3.95
C LEU A 112 5.62 -1.88 -3.14
N LEU A 113 5.79 -2.20 -1.85
CA LEU A 113 6.77 -1.53 -0.98
C LEU A 113 8.20 -1.71 -1.49
N ALA A 114 8.57 -2.90 -1.96
CA ALA A 114 9.86 -3.18 -2.59
C ALA A 114 10.09 -2.33 -3.85
N THR A 115 9.04 -2.16 -4.67
CA THR A 115 9.09 -1.27 -5.84
C THR A 115 9.34 0.18 -5.44
N VAL A 116 8.67 0.66 -4.40
CA VAL A 116 8.79 2.02 -3.88
C VAL A 116 10.20 2.24 -3.33
N ILE A 117 10.68 1.33 -2.47
CA ILE A 117 12.07 1.27 -1.98
C ILE A 117 13.07 1.36 -3.14
N GLY A 118 12.89 0.55 -4.19
CA GLY A 118 13.78 0.54 -5.36
C GLY A 118 13.82 1.84 -6.17
N LYS A 119 12.86 2.75 -5.95
CA LYS A 119 12.76 4.05 -6.61
C LYS A 119 13.18 5.22 -5.71
N HIS A 120 13.64 4.95 -4.48
CA HIS A 120 14.04 5.97 -3.52
C HIS A 120 14.93 7.07 -4.13
N SER A 121 16.00 6.71 -4.84
CA SER A 121 16.91 7.69 -5.46
C SER A 121 16.22 8.64 -6.44
N ILE A 122 15.21 8.17 -7.17
CA ILE A 122 14.43 9.00 -8.09
C ILE A 122 13.53 9.94 -7.31
N PHE A 123 12.84 9.44 -6.29
CA PHE A 123 11.98 10.25 -5.44
C PHE A 123 12.77 11.33 -4.68
N SER A 124 13.97 11.00 -4.20
CA SER A 124 14.88 11.92 -3.54
C SER A 124 15.37 13.01 -4.49
N GLN A 125 15.65 12.69 -5.75
CA GLN A 125 16.04 13.66 -6.77
C GLN A 125 14.98 14.75 -6.97
N PHE A 126 13.70 14.41 -6.84
CA PHE A 126 12.58 15.31 -7.07
C PHE A 126 11.93 15.85 -5.80
N GLY A 127 12.53 15.61 -4.62
CA GLY A 127 12.04 16.15 -3.35
C GLY A 127 10.67 15.59 -2.90
N VAL A 128 10.31 14.38 -3.34
CA VAL A 128 9.01 13.75 -3.00
C VAL A 128 9.14 12.67 -1.92
N THR A 129 10.26 12.60 -1.21
CA THR A 129 10.46 11.61 -0.13
C THR A 129 9.54 11.87 1.06
N ALA A 130 9.41 13.12 1.53
CA ALA A 130 8.57 13.48 2.67
C ALA A 130 7.09 13.04 2.56
N PRO A 131 6.36 13.32 1.45
CA PRO A 131 4.99 12.82 1.31
C PRO A 131 4.92 11.29 1.19
N ILE A 132 5.98 10.63 0.70
CA ILE A 132 6.05 9.17 0.68
C ILE A 132 6.29 8.62 2.08
N THR A 133 7.09 9.25 2.96
CA THR A 133 7.31 8.80 4.35
C THR A 133 6.06 8.95 5.23
N ALA A 134 5.26 9.98 5.00
CA ALA A 134 4.07 10.27 5.82
C ALA A 134 3.01 9.16 5.74
N ILE A 135 2.91 8.45 4.62
CA ILE A 135 1.86 7.45 4.41
C ILE A 135 2.15 6.11 5.09
N PRO A 136 3.33 5.50 4.96
CA PRO A 136 3.74 4.31 5.71
C PRO A 136 3.55 4.44 7.23
N ARG A 137 3.76 5.62 7.81
CA ARG A 137 3.47 5.87 9.23
C ARG A 137 1.96 5.79 9.55
N SER A 138 1.10 6.28 8.66
CA SER A 138 -0.34 6.08 8.78
C SER A 138 -0.76 4.64 8.49
N HIS A 139 0.04 3.88 7.74
CA HIS A 139 -0.23 2.48 7.43
C HIS A 139 -0.05 1.60 8.65
N GLU A 140 1.02 1.78 9.42
CA GLU A 140 1.31 0.96 10.60
C GLU A 140 0.10 0.89 11.55
N ALA A 141 -0.43 2.04 11.98
CA ALA A 141 -1.59 2.09 12.88
C ALA A 141 -2.88 1.47 12.29
N VAL A 142 -3.07 1.56 10.97
CA VAL A 142 -4.24 0.98 10.30
C VAL A 142 -4.09 -0.52 10.07
N ILE A 143 -2.89 -0.98 9.68
CA ILE A 143 -2.55 -2.39 9.54
C ILE A 143 -2.68 -3.08 10.91
N ASP A 144 -2.24 -2.43 11.99
CA ASP A 144 -2.45 -2.90 13.36
C ASP A 144 -3.93 -3.08 13.69
N SER A 145 -4.73 -2.03 13.46
CA SER A 145 -6.17 -2.05 13.75
C SER A 145 -6.90 -3.11 12.92
N PHE A 146 -6.54 -3.24 11.64
CA PHE A 146 -7.08 -4.26 10.74
C PHE A 146 -6.67 -5.66 11.16
N ALA A 147 -5.40 -5.88 11.52
CA ALA A 147 -4.91 -7.18 11.98
C ALA A 147 -5.58 -7.61 13.29
N PHE A 148 -5.80 -6.68 14.24
CA PHE A 148 -6.54 -6.99 15.46
C PHE A 148 -8.00 -7.35 15.16
N ALA A 149 -8.69 -6.57 14.32
CA ALA A 149 -10.05 -6.91 13.89
C ALA A 149 -10.10 -8.27 13.17
N MET A 150 -9.07 -8.62 12.40
CA MET A 150 -8.97 -9.91 11.72
C MET A 150 -8.73 -11.05 12.72
N ILE A 151 -7.87 -10.86 13.72
CA ILE A 151 -7.64 -11.85 14.79
C ILE A 151 -8.96 -12.15 15.53
N ASP A 152 -9.75 -11.13 15.84
CA ASP A 152 -11.06 -11.31 16.49
C ASP A 152 -12.04 -12.05 15.58
N LEU A 153 -11.97 -11.81 14.26
CA LEU A 153 -12.87 -12.39 13.26
C LEU A 153 -12.53 -13.86 12.93
N ILE A 154 -11.25 -14.23 12.92
CA ILE A 154 -10.76 -15.59 12.63
C ILE A 154 -9.81 -16.09 13.73
N PRO A 155 -10.28 -16.26 14.99
CA PRO A 155 -9.42 -16.48 16.15
C PRO A 155 -8.62 -17.79 16.08
N THR A 156 -9.16 -18.82 15.43
CA THR A 156 -8.47 -20.11 15.21
C THR A 156 -7.23 -19.97 14.32
N ARG A 157 -7.17 -18.90 13.51
CA ARG A 157 -6.07 -18.56 12.58
C ARG A 157 -5.27 -17.33 13.00
N SER A 158 -5.35 -16.96 14.28
CA SER A 158 -4.66 -15.78 14.80
C SER A 158 -3.13 -15.81 14.65
N SER A 159 -2.50 -16.98 14.59
CA SER A 159 -1.06 -17.11 14.30
C SER A 159 -0.72 -16.68 12.89
N ASP A 160 -1.56 -17.04 11.91
CA ASP A 160 -1.35 -16.73 10.50
C ASP A 160 -1.48 -15.21 10.30
N VAL A 161 -2.54 -14.60 10.86
CA VAL A 161 -2.74 -13.15 10.83
C VAL A 161 -1.58 -12.38 11.48
N LYS A 162 -1.04 -12.89 12.59
CA LYS A 162 0.13 -12.26 13.25
C LYS A 162 1.39 -12.35 12.40
N ASN A 163 1.61 -13.48 11.74
CA ASN A 163 2.75 -13.64 10.84
C ASN A 163 2.67 -12.66 9.66
N ASP A 164 1.49 -12.56 9.04
CA ASP A 164 1.20 -11.66 7.94
C ASP A 164 1.38 -10.19 8.33
N LYS A 165 0.88 -9.81 9.52
CA LYS A 165 1.11 -8.49 10.10
C LYS A 165 2.60 -8.19 10.28
N ASN A 166 3.36 -9.07 10.93
CA ASN A 166 4.78 -8.87 11.19
C ASN A 166 5.61 -8.72 9.89
N GLN A 167 5.22 -9.45 8.85
CA GLN A 167 5.80 -9.35 7.52
C GLN A 167 5.54 -7.98 6.86
N LEU A 168 4.33 -7.43 7.02
CA LEU A 168 4.01 -6.09 6.58
C LEU A 168 4.74 -5.02 7.39
N ASP A 169 4.74 -5.13 8.72
CA ASP A 169 5.43 -4.18 9.61
C ASP A 169 6.91 -4.06 9.25
N THR A 170 7.57 -5.19 8.99
CA THR A 170 8.97 -5.19 8.55
C THR A 170 9.16 -4.43 7.24
N SER A 171 8.26 -4.63 6.27
CA SER A 171 8.35 -3.98 4.95
C SER A 171 8.05 -2.48 5.03
N VAL A 172 7.07 -2.10 5.84
CA VAL A 172 6.71 -0.71 6.13
C VAL A 172 7.84 -0.01 6.87
N GLY A 173 8.40 -0.62 7.92
CA GLY A 173 9.53 -0.09 8.68
C GLY A 173 10.79 0.12 7.84
N ASN A 174 11.10 -0.82 6.95
CA ASN A 174 12.18 -0.68 5.98
C ASN A 174 11.95 0.50 5.02
N THR A 175 10.70 0.67 4.55
CA THR A 175 10.33 1.79 3.68
C THR A 175 10.46 3.12 4.42
N ILE A 176 9.95 3.22 5.64
CA ILE A 176 10.07 4.42 6.49
C ILE A 176 11.55 4.78 6.69
N SER A 177 12.37 3.83 7.16
CA SER A 177 13.78 4.06 7.44
C SER A 177 14.56 4.55 6.22
N LEU A 178 14.25 4.02 5.03
CA LEU A 178 14.91 4.46 3.80
C LEU A 178 14.51 5.89 3.42
N TYR A 179 13.23 6.23 3.52
CA TYR A 179 12.70 7.53 3.10
C TYR A 179 12.88 8.65 4.13
N GLU A 180 13.29 8.33 5.35
CA GLU A 180 13.73 9.30 6.36
C GLU A 180 15.17 9.79 6.16
N GLN A 181 15.93 9.16 5.25
CA GLN A 181 17.29 9.61 4.94
C GLN A 181 17.31 11.03 4.40
N LEU A 182 18.32 11.80 4.82
CA LEU A 182 18.60 13.10 4.23
C LEU A 182 19.30 12.89 2.88
N CYS A 183 18.65 13.30 1.80
CA CYS A 183 19.19 13.17 0.44
C CYS A 183 19.51 14.53 -0.17
N ILE A 184 20.69 14.63 -0.79
CA ILE A 184 21.12 15.78 -1.60
C ILE A 184 20.84 15.43 -3.07
N PRO A 185 19.92 16.14 -3.76
CA PRO A 185 19.68 15.93 -5.18
C PRO A 185 20.94 16.12 -6.01
N SER A 186 21.07 15.35 -7.07
CA SER A 186 22.20 15.47 -7.99
C SER A 186 21.93 16.50 -9.08
N LEU A 187 22.90 17.38 -9.34
CA LEU A 187 22.87 18.31 -10.48
C LEU A 187 23.12 17.61 -11.83
N LEU A 188 23.68 16.40 -11.80
CA LEU A 188 24.04 15.61 -12.98
C LEU A 188 23.12 14.41 -13.18
N TYR A 189 21.93 14.41 -12.58
CA TYR A 189 20.98 13.30 -12.74
C TYR A 189 20.57 13.10 -14.22
N PRO A 190 20.57 11.86 -14.75
CA PRO A 190 20.76 10.57 -14.06
C PRO A 190 22.21 10.04 -14.05
N ALA A 191 23.20 10.79 -14.57
CA ALA A 191 24.59 10.34 -14.62
C ALA A 191 25.24 10.22 -13.23
N LEU A 192 24.76 11.02 -12.28
CA LEU A 192 25.09 10.89 -10.85
C LEU A 192 23.78 10.82 -10.06
N LEU A 193 23.63 9.82 -9.19
CA LEU A 193 22.44 9.66 -8.34
C LEU A 193 22.54 10.58 -7.11
N PRO A 194 21.41 10.91 -6.45
CA PRO A 194 21.42 11.59 -5.16
C PRO A 194 22.25 10.84 -4.12
N ILE A 195 22.92 11.59 -3.24
CA ILE A 195 23.62 11.05 -2.08
C ILE A 195 22.65 11.13 -0.90
N CYS A 196 22.40 10.00 -0.26
CA CYS A 196 21.52 9.90 0.90
C CYS A 196 22.30 9.42 2.12
N ILE A 197 22.02 10.01 3.28
CA ILE A 197 22.62 9.64 4.56
C ILE A 197 21.52 9.35 5.58
N ALA A 198 21.72 8.30 6.39
CA ALA A 198 20.87 8.02 7.54
C ALA A 198 21.05 9.12 8.60
N LEU A 199 19.94 9.47 9.26
CA LEU A 199 19.91 10.41 10.37
C LEU A 199 20.07 9.68 11.71
#